data_AF-A0A8B6ZNF1-F1
#
_entry.id   AF-A0A8B6ZNF1-F1
#
_cell.length_a   1.000
_cell.length_b   1.000
_cell.length_c   1.000
_cell.angle_alpha   90.00
_cell.angle_beta   90.00
_cell.angle_gamma   90.00
#
_symmetry.space_group_name_H-M   'P 1'
#
loop_
_entity.id
_entity.type
_entity.pdbx_description
1 polymer ?
#
loop_
_entity_poly.entity_id
_entity_poly.type
_entity_poly.pdbx_seq_one_letter_code
_entity_poly.pdbx_strand_id
1 'polypeptide(L)'
;MAAAAVVEFQRAQSLLSTDREASIDILHSIVKRDIQENDEEAVQVKEQSILELGSLLAKTGQAAELGGLLKYVRPFLNSISKAKAARLVRSLLDLFLDMEAATGQEVELCLECIEWAKSEKRTFLRQALEARLVSLYFDTKRYQEALHLGSQLLRELKKMDDKALLVEVQLLESKTYHALSNLPKARAALTSARTTANAIYCPPKLQATLDMQSGIIHAAEEKDWKTAYSYFYEAFEGYDSIDSPKAITSLKYMLLCKIMLNTPEDVQALVSGKLALRYAGRQTEALKCVAQASKNRSLADFEKALTDYRAELRDDPIISTHLAKLYDNLLEQNLIRVIEPFSRVQIEHISSLIKLSKADVERKLSQMILDKKFHGILDQGEGVLIIFDEPPVDKTYEAALETIQNMSKVVDSLYNKAKKLT
;
A
#
# COMPACT_ATOMS: atom_id res chain seq x y z
N MET A 1 -49.33 12.29 6.23
CA MET A 1 -48.34 11.77 7.20
C MET A 1 -46.91 12.20 6.86
N ALA A 2 -46.55 12.31 5.58
CA ALA A 2 -45.24 12.83 5.13
C ALA A 2 -44.85 14.19 5.75
N ALA A 3 -45.76 15.18 5.77
CA ALA A 3 -45.46 16.52 6.30
C ALA A 3 -45.03 16.54 7.79
N ALA A 4 -45.59 15.66 8.63
CA ALA A 4 -45.20 15.55 10.04
C ALA A 4 -43.80 14.91 10.18
N ALA A 5 -43.48 13.90 9.37
CA ALA A 5 -42.17 13.28 9.33
C ALA A 5 -41.08 14.24 8.81
N VAL A 6 -41.41 15.11 7.84
CA VAL A 6 -40.49 16.14 7.33
C VAL A 6 -40.17 17.19 8.41
N VAL A 7 -41.17 17.64 9.16
CA VAL A 7 -40.97 18.62 10.24
C VAL A 7 -40.18 18.02 11.41
N GLU A 8 -40.44 16.76 11.76
CA GLU A 8 -39.65 16.05 12.79
C GLU A 8 -38.22 15.75 12.33
N PHE A 9 -38.01 15.45 11.05
CA PHE A 9 -36.67 15.29 10.47
C PHE A 9 -35.88 16.61 10.49
N GLN A 10 -36.52 17.74 10.14
CA GLN A 10 -35.91 19.06 10.25
C GLN A 10 -35.61 19.44 11.71
N ARG A 11 -36.45 19.00 12.66
CA ARG A 11 -36.20 19.16 14.10
C ARG A 11 -35.05 18.29 14.60
N ALA A 12 -34.92 17.05 14.12
CA ALA A 12 -33.78 16.21 14.41
C ALA A 12 -32.47 16.80 13.84
N GLN A 13 -32.55 17.42 12.65
CA GLN A 13 -31.42 18.10 12.02
C GLN A 13 -30.98 19.36 12.76
N SER A 14 -31.89 20.14 13.33
CA SER A 14 -31.51 21.29 14.16
C SER A 14 -30.91 20.86 15.50
N LEU A 15 -31.39 19.74 16.06
CA LEU A 15 -30.91 19.16 17.31
C LEU A 15 -29.55 18.47 17.20
N LEU A 16 -29.05 18.15 15.99
CA LEU A 16 -27.69 17.62 15.75
C LEU A 16 -26.58 18.47 16.41
N SER A 17 -26.82 19.77 16.54
CA SER A 17 -25.87 20.74 17.08
C SER A 17 -25.99 20.98 18.59
N THR A 18 -27.14 20.64 19.19
CA THR A 18 -27.52 21.04 20.55
C THR A 18 -27.71 19.86 21.50
N ASP A 19 -28.32 18.75 21.04
CA ASP A 19 -28.53 17.54 21.85
C ASP A 19 -28.60 16.29 20.95
N ARG A 20 -27.54 15.47 21.01
CA ARG A 20 -27.36 14.31 20.13
C ARG A 20 -28.23 13.12 20.52
N GLU A 21 -28.50 12.93 21.81
CA GLU A 21 -29.32 11.81 22.30
C GLU A 21 -30.81 12.04 21.98
N ALA A 22 -31.30 13.26 22.17
CA ALA A 22 -32.66 13.63 21.77
C ALA A 22 -32.89 13.52 20.25
N SER A 23 -31.87 13.80 19.43
CA SER A 23 -31.93 13.61 17.97
C SER A 23 -32.01 12.12 17.59
N ILE A 24 -31.27 11.25 18.29
CA ILE A 24 -31.32 9.79 18.11
C ILE A 24 -32.71 9.24 18.45
N ASP A 25 -33.34 9.69 19.54
CA ASP A 25 -34.68 9.27 19.94
C ASP A 25 -35.76 9.69 18.93
N ILE A 26 -35.68 10.93 18.43
CA ILE A 26 -36.61 11.44 17.41
C ILE A 26 -36.44 10.64 16.11
N LEU A 27 -35.21 10.40 15.68
CA LEU A 27 -34.95 9.61 14.47
C LEU A 27 -35.34 8.13 14.64
N HIS A 28 -35.15 7.53 15.81
CA HIS A 28 -35.67 6.19 16.11
C HIS A 28 -37.19 6.15 16.05
N SER A 29 -37.87 7.21 16.50
CA SER A 29 -39.33 7.31 16.41
C SER A 29 -39.82 7.40 14.96
N ILE A 30 -39.09 8.10 14.09
CA ILE A 30 -39.39 8.21 12.65
C ILE A 30 -39.13 6.87 11.95
N VAL A 31 -38.04 6.18 12.29
CA VAL A 31 -37.68 4.88 11.71
C VAL A 31 -38.66 3.78 12.15
N LYS A 32 -39.17 3.85 13.40
CA LYS A 32 -40.18 2.93 13.95
C LYS A 32 -41.60 3.17 13.43
N ARG A 33 -41.90 4.30 12.78
CA ARG A 33 -43.22 4.54 12.19
C ARG A 33 -43.39 3.71 10.92
N ASP A 34 -44.49 2.97 10.87
CA ASP A 34 -44.93 2.26 9.67
C ASP A 34 -45.42 3.26 8.62
N ILE A 35 -44.92 3.10 7.39
CA ILE A 35 -45.28 3.95 6.25
C ILE A 35 -46.16 3.11 5.33
N GLN A 36 -47.28 3.69 4.89
CA GLN A 36 -48.09 3.08 3.83
C GLN A 36 -47.32 3.16 2.50
N GLU A 37 -47.28 2.05 1.76
CA GLU A 37 -46.46 1.86 0.54
C GLU A 37 -46.67 2.91 -0.58
N ASN A 38 -47.70 3.75 -0.50
CA ASN A 38 -48.08 4.72 -1.53
C ASN A 38 -47.55 6.17 -1.34
N ASP A 39 -46.90 6.51 -0.21
CA ASP A 39 -46.34 7.86 0.01
C ASP A 39 -44.85 7.90 -0.38
N GLU A 40 -44.53 8.25 -1.63
CA GLU A 40 -43.14 8.39 -2.12
C GLU A 40 -42.29 9.37 -1.29
N GLU A 41 -42.90 10.47 -0.81
CA GLU A 41 -42.24 11.45 0.07
C GLU A 41 -41.90 10.85 1.44
N ALA A 42 -42.80 10.03 2.01
CA ALA A 42 -42.56 9.42 3.30
C ALA A 42 -41.46 8.35 3.21
N VAL A 43 -41.39 7.60 2.11
CA VAL A 43 -40.30 6.65 1.83
C VAL A 43 -38.96 7.39 1.72
N GLN A 44 -38.90 8.52 1.01
CA GLN A 44 -37.67 9.32 0.92
C GLN A 44 -37.23 9.89 2.27
N VAL A 45 -38.16 10.40 3.07
CA VAL A 45 -37.85 10.91 4.42
C VAL A 45 -37.35 9.78 5.32
N LYS A 46 -37.91 8.57 5.22
CA LYS A 46 -37.42 7.41 5.97
C LYS A 46 -36.04 6.96 5.51
N GLU A 47 -35.76 6.95 4.21
CA GLU A 47 -34.41 6.68 3.67
C GLU A 47 -33.38 7.66 4.23
N GLN A 48 -33.68 8.96 4.20
CA GLN A 48 -32.80 10.00 4.75
C GLN A 48 -32.66 9.89 6.26
N SER A 49 -33.74 9.61 6.98
CA SER A 49 -33.74 9.43 8.44
C SER A 49 -32.89 8.23 8.86
N ILE A 50 -32.92 7.12 8.10
CA ILE A 50 -32.09 5.95 8.37
C ILE A 50 -30.61 6.27 8.18
N LEU A 51 -30.25 6.99 7.11
CA LEU A 51 -28.86 7.39 6.87
C LEU A 51 -28.36 8.39 7.91
N GLU A 52 -29.20 9.37 8.29
CA GLU A 52 -28.85 10.36 9.31
C GLU A 52 -28.66 9.70 10.69
N LEU A 53 -29.57 8.80 11.06
CA LEU A 53 -29.47 8.00 12.28
C LEU A 53 -28.24 7.09 12.24
N GLY A 54 -27.96 6.46 11.11
CA GLY A 54 -26.73 5.67 10.93
C GLY A 54 -25.47 6.53 11.12
N SER A 55 -25.46 7.75 10.58
CA SER A 55 -24.33 8.69 10.73
C SER A 55 -24.16 9.18 12.17
N LEU A 56 -25.27 9.34 12.90
CA LEU A 56 -25.27 9.72 14.31
C LEU A 56 -24.74 8.59 15.20
N LEU A 57 -25.24 7.37 15.00
CA LEU A 57 -24.77 6.18 15.71
C LEU A 57 -23.27 5.90 15.44
N ALA A 58 -22.82 6.16 14.21
CA ALA A 58 -21.41 6.08 13.86
C ALA A 58 -20.57 7.13 14.60
N LYS A 59 -21.06 8.36 14.73
CA LYS A 59 -20.39 9.43 15.49
C LYS A 59 -20.40 9.21 17.01
N THR A 60 -21.43 8.55 17.55
CA THR A 60 -21.53 8.23 18.99
C THR A 60 -20.82 6.92 19.37
N GLY A 61 -20.38 6.12 18.39
CA GLY A 61 -19.64 4.88 18.64
C GLY A 61 -20.51 3.69 19.04
N GLN A 62 -21.84 3.76 18.84
CA GLN A 62 -22.79 2.73 19.28
C GLN A 62 -22.91 1.60 18.23
N ALA A 63 -21.93 0.70 18.20
CA ALA A 63 -21.86 -0.38 17.21
C ALA A 63 -23.05 -1.36 17.30
N ALA A 64 -23.43 -1.78 18.51
CA ALA A 64 -24.53 -2.76 18.69
C ALA A 64 -25.88 -2.23 18.18
N GLU A 65 -26.15 -0.94 18.37
CA GLU A 65 -27.38 -0.29 17.91
C GLU A 65 -27.40 -0.11 16.39
N LEU A 66 -26.24 0.22 15.78
CA LEU A 66 -26.12 0.32 14.32
C LEU A 66 -26.26 -1.06 13.64
N GLY A 67 -25.66 -2.11 14.23
CA GLY A 67 -25.86 -3.48 13.78
C GLY A 67 -27.32 -3.94 13.92
N GLY A 68 -27.99 -3.56 15.02
CA GLY A 68 -29.42 -3.78 15.22
C GLY A 68 -30.29 -3.03 14.21
N LEU A 69 -29.92 -1.79 13.87
CA LEU A 69 -30.59 -0.99 12.84
C LEU A 69 -30.52 -1.68 11.48
N LEU A 70 -29.35 -2.22 11.07
CA LEU A 70 -29.21 -2.97 9.83
C LEU A 70 -30.19 -4.15 9.75
N LYS A 71 -30.42 -4.85 10.87
CA LYS A 71 -31.39 -5.96 10.94
C LYS A 71 -32.83 -5.43 10.87
N TYR A 72 -33.11 -4.34 11.56
CA TYR A 72 -34.44 -3.73 11.61
C TYR A 72 -34.89 -3.14 10.27
N VAL A 73 -33.98 -2.60 9.46
CA VAL A 73 -34.32 -2.00 8.16
C VAL A 73 -34.55 -3.04 7.05
N ARG A 74 -34.24 -4.33 7.26
CA ARG A 74 -34.40 -5.39 6.23
C ARG A 74 -35.82 -5.48 5.64
N PRO A 75 -36.91 -5.43 6.43
CA PRO A 75 -38.26 -5.42 5.87
C PRO A 75 -38.55 -4.17 5.04
N PHE A 76 -38.06 -3.00 5.46
CA PHE A 76 -38.20 -1.74 4.72
C PHE A 76 -37.41 -1.75 3.39
N LEU A 77 -36.31 -2.49 3.31
CA LEU A 77 -35.55 -2.64 2.06
C LEU A 77 -36.32 -3.42 0.98
N ASN A 78 -37.40 -4.12 1.34
CA ASN A 78 -38.27 -4.82 0.39
C ASN A 78 -39.38 -3.91 -0.19
N SER A 79 -39.72 -2.80 0.48
CA SER A 79 -40.69 -1.82 -0.02
C SER A 79 -40.08 -0.77 -0.97
N ILE A 80 -38.76 -0.75 -1.13
CA ILE A 80 -38.05 0.20 -2.01
C ILE A 80 -37.39 -0.49 -3.21
N SER A 81 -36.97 0.29 -4.21
CA SER A 81 -36.31 -0.26 -5.40
C SER A 81 -34.99 -0.97 -5.04
N LYS A 82 -34.66 -2.03 -5.79
CA LYS A 82 -33.45 -2.83 -5.57
C LYS A 82 -32.17 -1.98 -5.56
N ALA A 83 -32.10 -0.96 -6.41
CA ALA A 83 -30.95 -0.05 -6.49
C ALA A 83 -30.84 0.86 -5.25
N LYS A 84 -31.95 1.45 -4.79
CA LYS A 84 -31.98 2.28 -3.58
C LYS A 84 -31.65 1.46 -2.33
N ALA A 85 -32.20 0.25 -2.23
CA ALA A 85 -31.87 -0.66 -1.15
C ALA A 85 -30.39 -1.06 -1.15
N ALA A 86 -29.81 -1.33 -2.33
CA ALA A 86 -28.38 -1.64 -2.42
C ALA A 86 -27.52 -0.46 -1.96
N ARG A 87 -27.88 0.78 -2.35
CA ARG A 87 -27.19 1.99 -1.89
C ARG A 87 -27.29 2.16 -0.38
N LEU A 88 -28.47 2.00 0.20
CA LEU A 88 -28.71 2.18 1.64
C LEU A 88 -27.95 1.15 2.48
N VAL A 89 -27.99 -0.13 2.09
CA VAL A 89 -27.23 -1.19 2.78
C VAL A 89 -25.74 -0.93 2.70
N ARG A 90 -25.21 -0.56 1.53
CA ARG A 90 -23.79 -0.23 1.37
C ARG A 90 -23.37 0.94 2.25
N SER A 91 -24.13 2.04 2.23
CA SER A 91 -23.81 3.23 3.03
C SER A 91 -23.85 2.94 4.53
N LEU A 92 -24.84 2.19 5.03
CA LEU A 92 -24.90 1.82 6.44
C LEU A 92 -23.77 0.85 6.84
N LEU A 93 -23.44 -0.10 5.97
CA LEU A 93 -22.35 -1.03 6.23
C LEU A 93 -21.00 -0.30 6.22
N ASP A 94 -20.78 0.62 5.28
CA ASP A 94 -19.56 1.43 5.24
C ASP A 94 -19.42 2.30 6.49
N LEU A 95 -20.51 2.94 6.96
CA LEU A 95 -20.52 3.67 8.22
C LEU A 95 -20.22 2.76 9.42
N PHE A 96 -20.70 1.52 9.43
CA PHE A 96 -20.42 0.56 10.49
C PHE A 96 -18.95 0.10 10.49
N LEU A 97 -18.39 -0.18 9.30
CA LEU A 97 -17.00 -0.65 9.16
C LEU A 97 -15.97 0.47 9.38
N ASP A 98 -16.33 1.72 9.14
CA ASP A 98 -15.46 2.88 9.41
C ASP A 98 -15.44 3.26 10.90
N MET A 99 -16.32 2.68 11.72
CA MET A 99 -16.20 2.78 13.17
C MET A 99 -15.03 1.90 13.62
N GLU A 100 -14.06 2.46 14.35
CA GLU A 100 -12.96 1.72 15.03
C GLU A 100 -13.46 0.77 16.15
N ALA A 101 -14.72 0.35 16.10
CA ALA A 101 -15.32 -0.56 17.05
C ALA A 101 -14.93 -1.99 16.69
N ALA A 102 -13.70 -2.38 17.05
CA ALA A 102 -13.14 -3.73 17.01
C ALA A 102 -13.95 -4.72 17.88
N THR A 103 -15.19 -4.97 17.50
CA THR A 103 -16.18 -5.79 18.21
C THR A 103 -16.18 -7.23 17.72
N GLY A 104 -15.45 -7.54 16.64
CA GLY A 104 -15.47 -8.85 15.99
C GLY A 104 -16.80 -9.17 15.28
N GLN A 105 -17.78 -8.25 15.36
CA GLN A 105 -19.11 -8.38 14.78
C GLN A 105 -19.17 -7.97 13.30
N GLU A 106 -18.15 -7.28 12.79
CA GLU A 106 -18.06 -6.80 11.41
C GLU A 106 -18.16 -7.93 10.38
N VAL A 107 -17.42 -9.01 10.61
CA VAL A 107 -17.42 -10.18 9.73
C VAL A 107 -18.78 -10.90 9.80
N GLU A 108 -19.33 -11.06 11.01
CA GLU A 108 -20.63 -11.70 11.23
C GLU A 108 -21.77 -10.91 10.54
N LEU A 109 -21.80 -9.59 10.72
CA LEU A 109 -22.76 -8.70 10.07
C LEU A 109 -22.63 -8.73 8.54
N CYS A 110 -21.41 -8.73 8.00
CA CYS A 110 -21.19 -8.86 6.56
C CYS A 110 -21.73 -10.20 6.03
N LEU A 111 -21.46 -11.30 6.74
CA LEU A 111 -21.96 -12.64 6.37
C LEU A 111 -23.49 -12.69 6.42
N GLU A 112 -24.12 -12.15 7.46
CA GLU A 112 -25.58 -12.06 7.53
C GLU A 112 -26.17 -11.23 6.38
N CYS A 113 -25.55 -10.12 6.01
CA CYS A 113 -25.99 -9.29 4.89
C CYS A 113 -25.85 -10.03 3.55
N ILE A 114 -24.79 -10.83 3.39
CA ILE A 114 -24.57 -11.68 2.21
C ILE A 114 -25.63 -12.79 2.14
N GLU A 115 -25.93 -13.46 3.25
CA GLU A 115 -26.97 -14.49 3.30
C GLU A 115 -28.36 -13.92 3.00
N TRP A 116 -28.67 -12.73 3.52
CA TRP A 116 -29.90 -12.02 3.16
C TRP A 116 -29.93 -11.64 1.66
N ALA A 117 -28.82 -11.16 1.11
CA ALA A 117 -28.74 -10.86 -0.32
C ALA A 117 -28.91 -12.11 -1.20
N LYS A 118 -28.45 -13.29 -0.72
CA LYS A 118 -28.69 -14.60 -1.37
C LYS A 118 -30.15 -15.01 -1.28
N SER A 119 -30.79 -14.89 -0.12
CA SER A 119 -32.21 -15.27 0.06
C SER A 119 -33.13 -14.42 -0.81
N GLU A 120 -32.86 -13.12 -0.91
CA GLU A 120 -33.61 -12.15 -1.73
C GLU A 120 -33.21 -12.17 -3.22
N LYS A 121 -32.28 -13.06 -3.62
CA LYS A 121 -31.75 -13.19 -4.99
C LYS A 121 -31.22 -11.86 -5.57
N ARG A 122 -30.62 -11.00 -4.73
CA ARG A 122 -30.05 -9.71 -5.12
C ARG A 122 -28.57 -9.87 -5.48
N THR A 123 -28.29 -10.34 -6.70
CA THR A 123 -26.94 -10.70 -7.17
C THR A 123 -25.91 -9.57 -7.10
N PHE A 124 -26.23 -8.38 -7.63
CA PHE A 124 -25.32 -7.23 -7.62
C PHE A 124 -24.99 -6.75 -6.20
N LEU A 125 -25.98 -6.75 -5.30
CA LEU A 125 -25.76 -6.38 -3.90
C LEU A 125 -24.86 -7.42 -3.22
N ARG A 126 -25.11 -8.71 -3.43
CA ARG A 126 -24.26 -9.78 -2.91
C ARG A 126 -22.80 -9.60 -3.34
N GLN A 127 -22.55 -9.37 -4.63
CA GLN A 127 -21.18 -9.21 -5.15
C GLN A 127 -20.47 -7.99 -4.57
N ALA A 128 -21.19 -6.87 -4.40
CA ALA A 128 -20.66 -5.69 -3.73
C ALA A 128 -20.32 -5.95 -2.26
N LEU A 129 -21.17 -6.68 -1.53
CA LEU A 129 -20.94 -7.07 -0.14
C LEU A 129 -19.77 -8.05 -0.01
N GLU A 130 -19.65 -9.00 -0.94
CA GLU A 130 -18.52 -9.93 -1.00
C GLU A 130 -17.20 -9.19 -1.27
N ALA A 131 -17.17 -8.20 -2.17
CA ALA A 131 -15.99 -7.36 -2.39
C ALA A 131 -15.60 -6.57 -1.13
N ARG A 132 -16.59 -6.04 -0.39
CA ARG A 132 -16.35 -5.37 0.89
C ARG A 132 -15.83 -6.34 1.95
N LEU A 133 -16.38 -7.56 2.00
CA LEU A 133 -15.90 -8.62 2.90
C LEU A 133 -14.46 -9.05 2.58
N VAL A 134 -14.07 -9.13 1.30
CA VAL A 134 -12.66 -9.38 0.92
C VAL A 134 -11.75 -8.26 1.45
N SER A 135 -12.19 -7.00 1.37
CA SER A 135 -11.43 -5.86 1.94
C SER A 135 -11.30 -6.01 3.46
N LEU A 136 -12.39 -6.37 4.15
CA LEU A 136 -12.39 -6.60 5.59
C LEU A 136 -11.47 -7.77 6.00
N TYR A 137 -11.45 -8.86 5.23
CA TYR A 137 -10.51 -9.96 5.47
C TYR A 137 -9.06 -9.56 5.27
N PHE A 138 -8.79 -8.65 4.33
CA PHE A 138 -7.46 -8.08 4.16
C PHE A 138 -7.05 -7.24 5.38
N ASP A 139 -7.94 -6.37 5.86
CA ASP A 139 -7.68 -5.48 7.01
C ASP A 139 -7.51 -6.28 8.32
N THR A 140 -8.27 -7.37 8.50
CA THR A 140 -8.16 -8.31 9.63
C THR A 140 -7.03 -9.34 9.48
N LYS A 141 -6.20 -9.24 8.43
CA LYS A 141 -5.07 -10.14 8.11
C LYS A 141 -5.45 -11.61 7.83
N ARG A 142 -6.70 -11.88 7.49
CA ARG A 142 -7.19 -13.22 7.08
C ARG A 142 -7.00 -13.45 5.57
N TYR A 143 -5.75 -13.53 5.14
CA TYR A 143 -5.41 -13.56 3.71
C TYR A 143 -5.91 -14.79 2.95
N GLN A 144 -6.00 -15.97 3.60
CA GLN A 144 -6.47 -17.19 2.94
C GLN A 144 -7.97 -17.14 2.60
N GLU A 145 -8.78 -16.64 3.55
CA GLU A 145 -10.22 -16.45 3.37
C GLU A 145 -10.49 -15.38 2.29
N ALA A 146 -9.72 -14.28 2.30
CA ALA A 146 -9.77 -13.24 1.28
C ALA A 146 -9.51 -13.79 -0.14
N LEU A 147 -8.47 -14.63 -0.31
CA LEU A 147 -8.14 -15.24 -1.60
C LEU A 147 -9.20 -16.23 -2.07
N HIS A 148 -9.76 -17.04 -1.15
CA HIS A 148 -10.80 -17.99 -1.49
C HIS A 148 -12.06 -17.28 -2.00
N LEU A 149 -12.54 -16.29 -1.26
CA LEU A 149 -13.72 -15.50 -1.63
C LEU A 149 -13.45 -14.67 -2.90
N GLY A 150 -12.29 -14.01 -2.99
CA GLY A 150 -11.89 -13.26 -4.18
C GLY A 150 -11.83 -14.14 -5.44
N SER A 151 -11.29 -15.36 -5.35
CA SER A 151 -11.23 -16.29 -6.48
C SER A 151 -12.61 -16.74 -6.96
N GLN A 152 -13.58 -16.92 -6.05
CA GLN A 152 -14.96 -17.22 -6.41
C GLN A 152 -15.60 -16.03 -7.12
N LEU A 153 -15.48 -14.84 -6.53
CA LEU A 153 -16.06 -13.60 -7.05
C LEU A 153 -15.49 -13.24 -8.44
N LEU A 154 -14.19 -13.44 -8.67
CA LEU A 154 -13.56 -13.19 -9.98
C LEU A 154 -14.10 -14.09 -11.09
N ARG A 155 -14.46 -15.35 -10.80
CA ARG A 155 -15.07 -16.24 -11.81
C ARG A 155 -16.44 -15.76 -12.25
N GLU A 156 -17.19 -15.15 -11.34
CA GLU A 156 -18.49 -14.57 -11.62
C GLU A 156 -18.37 -13.24 -12.35
N LEU A 157 -17.56 -12.31 -11.81
CA LEU A 157 -17.39 -10.97 -12.37
C LEU A 157 -16.78 -10.99 -13.78
N LYS A 158 -15.94 -11.98 -14.12
CA LYS A 158 -15.43 -12.15 -15.50
C LYS A 158 -16.53 -12.45 -16.52
N LYS A 159 -17.65 -13.04 -16.11
CA LYS A 159 -18.81 -13.32 -16.98
C LYS A 159 -19.77 -12.13 -17.08
N MET A 160 -19.55 -11.08 -16.28
CA MET A 160 -20.41 -9.90 -16.17
C MET A 160 -19.72 -8.67 -16.80
N ASP A 161 -20.51 -7.61 -16.99
CA ASP A 161 -20.06 -6.36 -17.61
C ASP A 161 -19.68 -5.26 -16.60
N ASP A 162 -19.87 -5.49 -15.29
CA ASP A 162 -19.42 -4.54 -14.26
C ASP A 162 -17.89 -4.63 -14.08
N LYS A 163 -17.18 -3.89 -14.94
CA LYS A 163 -15.71 -3.86 -14.95
C LYS A 163 -15.13 -3.07 -13.79
N ALA A 164 -15.86 -2.10 -13.22
CA ALA A 164 -15.36 -1.29 -12.11
C ALA A 164 -15.18 -2.14 -10.85
N LEU A 165 -16.20 -2.96 -10.52
CA LEU A 165 -16.11 -3.90 -9.40
C LEU A 165 -15.07 -4.99 -9.65
N LEU A 166 -14.92 -5.44 -10.90
CA LEU A 166 -13.88 -6.40 -11.28
C LEU A 166 -12.46 -5.87 -11.01
N VAL A 167 -12.20 -4.61 -11.36
CA VAL A 167 -10.90 -3.95 -11.08
C VAL A 167 -10.65 -3.86 -9.58
N GLU A 168 -11.65 -3.51 -8.78
CA GLU A 168 -11.54 -3.41 -7.32
C GLU A 168 -11.14 -4.77 -6.69
N VAL A 169 -11.78 -5.86 -7.12
CA VAL A 169 -11.47 -7.21 -6.63
C VAL A 169 -10.10 -7.70 -7.08
N GLN A 170 -9.72 -7.45 -8.34
CA GLN A 170 -8.37 -7.79 -8.85
C GLN A 170 -7.28 -7.01 -8.11
N LEU A 171 -7.54 -5.76 -7.75
CA LEU A 171 -6.63 -4.93 -6.96
C LEU A 171 -6.49 -5.46 -5.52
N LEU A 172 -7.58 -5.88 -4.89
CA LEU A 172 -7.55 -6.54 -3.57
C LEU A 172 -6.79 -7.87 -3.61
N GLU A 173 -6.97 -8.65 -4.67
CA GLU A 173 -6.20 -9.87 -4.91
C GLU A 173 -4.70 -9.57 -4.99
N SER A 174 -4.31 -8.54 -5.75
CA SER A 174 -2.92 -8.09 -5.84
C SER A 174 -2.34 -7.68 -4.49
N LYS A 175 -3.08 -6.91 -3.69
CA LYS A 175 -2.68 -6.51 -2.32
C LYS A 175 -2.52 -7.71 -1.39
N THR A 176 -3.45 -8.66 -1.47
CA THR A 176 -3.43 -9.87 -0.63
C THR A 176 -2.23 -10.76 -0.97
N TYR A 177 -1.93 -10.96 -2.25
CA TYR A 177 -0.73 -11.69 -2.66
C TYR A 177 0.57 -10.97 -2.27
N HIS A 178 0.59 -9.63 -2.34
CA HIS A 178 1.73 -8.85 -1.87
C HIS A 178 1.95 -9.02 -0.36
N ALA A 179 0.89 -8.99 0.44
CA ALA A 179 0.98 -9.24 1.89
C ALA A 179 1.48 -10.65 2.22
N LEU A 180 1.16 -11.64 1.38
CA LEU A 180 1.70 -13.00 1.47
C LEU A 180 3.10 -13.17 0.86
N SER A 181 3.76 -12.07 0.44
CA SER A 181 5.06 -12.08 -0.24
C SER A 181 5.09 -12.87 -1.56
N ASN A 182 3.94 -13.13 -2.19
CA ASN A 182 3.86 -13.78 -3.49
C ASN A 182 3.82 -12.73 -4.61
N LEU A 183 5.00 -12.18 -4.91
CA LEU A 183 5.15 -11.07 -5.86
C LEU A 183 4.75 -11.42 -7.31
N PRO A 184 5.09 -12.61 -7.87
CA PRO A 184 4.70 -12.93 -9.24
C PRO A 184 3.18 -12.96 -9.45
N LYS A 185 2.43 -13.50 -8.47
CA LYS A 185 0.96 -13.49 -8.53
C LYS A 185 0.37 -12.10 -8.27
N ALA A 186 0.96 -11.33 -7.36
CA ALA A 186 0.54 -9.95 -7.12
C ALA A 186 0.66 -9.10 -8.39
N ARG A 187 1.75 -9.27 -9.15
CA ARG A 187 2.00 -8.63 -10.44
C ARG A 187 0.99 -9.09 -11.49
N ALA A 188 0.77 -10.40 -11.64
CA ALA A 188 -0.19 -10.93 -12.60
C ALA A 188 -1.60 -10.39 -12.35
N ALA A 189 -2.04 -10.34 -11.09
CA ALA A 189 -3.32 -9.74 -10.70
C ALA A 189 -3.38 -8.25 -11.02
N LEU A 190 -2.30 -7.49 -10.76
CA LEU A 190 -2.22 -6.07 -11.11
C LEU A 190 -2.24 -5.83 -12.62
N THR A 191 -1.53 -6.63 -13.42
CA THR A 191 -1.59 -6.54 -14.89
C THR A 191 -3.01 -6.74 -15.39
N SER A 192 -3.72 -7.75 -14.86
CA SER A 192 -5.14 -7.98 -15.15
C SER A 192 -6.02 -6.79 -14.75
N ALA A 193 -5.77 -6.19 -13.58
CA ALA A 193 -6.48 -5.00 -13.11
C ALA A 193 -6.28 -3.81 -14.05
N ARG A 194 -5.04 -3.55 -14.50
CA ARG A 194 -4.74 -2.46 -15.43
C ARG A 194 -5.34 -2.67 -16.82
N THR A 195 -5.28 -3.90 -17.36
CA THR A 195 -5.93 -4.21 -18.65
C THR A 195 -7.44 -3.98 -18.58
N THR A 196 -8.07 -4.36 -17.46
CA THR A 196 -9.51 -4.14 -17.25
C THR A 196 -9.81 -2.66 -17.04
N ALA A 197 -8.98 -1.95 -16.29
CA ALA A 197 -9.09 -0.52 -16.05
C ALA A 197 -8.98 0.30 -17.34
N ASN A 198 -8.09 -0.07 -18.26
CA ASN A 198 -7.95 0.62 -19.55
C ASN A 198 -9.19 0.52 -20.45
N ALA A 199 -10.06 -0.47 -20.22
CA ALA A 199 -11.30 -0.63 -20.97
C ALA A 199 -12.43 0.28 -20.46
N ILE A 200 -12.25 0.93 -19.31
CA ILE A 200 -13.23 1.81 -18.68
C ILE A 200 -12.64 3.16 -18.29
N TYR A 201 -13.47 4.19 -18.19
CA TYR A 201 -13.05 5.42 -17.54
C TYR A 201 -13.08 5.21 -16.02
N CYS A 202 -11.92 4.90 -15.43
CA CYS A 202 -11.82 4.63 -14.00
C CYS A 202 -12.04 5.90 -13.16
N PRO A 203 -12.80 5.83 -12.06
CA PRO A 203 -12.88 6.93 -11.10
C PRO A 203 -11.47 7.31 -10.57
N PRO A 204 -11.17 8.59 -10.34
CA PRO A 204 -9.85 9.05 -9.90
C PRO A 204 -9.32 8.32 -8.66
N LYS A 205 -10.20 8.02 -7.68
CA LYS A 205 -9.83 7.25 -6.48
C LYS A 205 -9.35 5.83 -6.79
N LEU A 206 -10.00 5.14 -7.74
CA LEU A 206 -9.64 3.78 -8.12
C LEU A 206 -8.33 3.79 -8.93
N GLN A 207 -8.20 4.74 -9.85
CA GLN A 207 -6.99 4.95 -10.64
C GLN A 207 -5.78 5.22 -9.72
N ALA A 208 -5.89 6.16 -8.79
CA ALA A 208 -4.84 6.45 -7.82
C ALA A 208 -4.49 5.23 -6.94
N THR A 209 -5.45 4.36 -6.64
CA THR A 209 -5.17 3.12 -5.89
C THR A 209 -4.44 2.08 -6.75
N LEU A 210 -4.74 1.99 -8.05
CA LEU A 210 -4.02 1.14 -9.00
C LEU A 210 -2.58 1.60 -9.19
N ASP A 211 -2.37 2.91 -9.33
CA ASP A 211 -1.03 3.48 -9.50
C ASP A 211 -0.21 3.33 -8.22
N MET A 212 -0.82 3.53 -7.05
CA MET A 212 -0.18 3.24 -5.76
C MET A 212 0.28 1.78 -5.65
N GLN A 213 -0.58 0.82 -6.02
CA GLN A 213 -0.21 -0.60 -5.99
C GLN A 213 0.88 -0.93 -7.03
N SER A 214 0.86 -0.27 -8.19
CA SER A 214 1.89 -0.40 -9.21
C SER A 214 3.25 0.05 -8.68
N GLY A 215 3.30 1.21 -8.03
CA GLY A 215 4.52 1.71 -7.39
C GLY A 215 5.06 0.74 -6.33
N ILE A 216 4.20 0.16 -5.49
CA ILE A 216 4.59 -0.80 -4.45
C ILE A 216 5.20 -2.07 -5.06
N ILE A 217 4.60 -2.62 -6.12
CA ILE A 217 5.12 -3.83 -6.75
C ILE A 217 6.46 -3.57 -7.45
N HIS A 218 6.60 -2.47 -8.18
CA HIS A 218 7.87 -2.09 -8.82
C HIS A 218 8.98 -1.82 -7.79
N ALA A 219 8.63 -1.20 -6.65
CA ALA A 219 9.54 -1.01 -5.52
C ALA A 219 9.96 -2.33 -4.84
N ALA A 220 9.05 -3.31 -4.76
CA ALA A 220 9.29 -4.59 -4.10
C ALA A 220 10.05 -5.62 -4.95
N GLU A 221 9.71 -5.79 -6.24
CA GLU A 221 10.32 -6.78 -7.14
C GLU A 221 11.56 -6.27 -7.88
N GLU A 222 11.45 -5.13 -8.56
CA GLU A 222 12.36 -4.80 -9.67
C GLU A 222 13.53 -3.91 -9.24
N LYS A 223 13.52 -3.41 -7.99
CA LYS A 223 14.39 -2.29 -7.54
C LYS A 223 14.35 -1.10 -8.50
N ASP A 224 13.30 -1.00 -9.32
CA ASP A 224 13.14 0.08 -10.28
C ASP A 224 12.42 1.24 -9.60
N TRP A 225 13.22 1.96 -8.82
CA TRP A 225 12.76 3.12 -8.06
C TRP A 225 12.36 4.29 -8.97
N LYS A 226 12.81 4.32 -10.23
CA LYS A 226 12.49 5.40 -11.17
C LYS A 226 11.05 5.26 -11.66
N THR A 227 10.67 4.07 -12.11
CA THR A 227 9.27 3.83 -12.52
C THR A 227 8.33 3.82 -11.34
N ALA A 228 8.74 3.27 -10.19
CA ALA A 228 7.96 3.35 -8.96
C ALA A 228 7.64 4.80 -8.55
N TYR A 229 8.64 5.69 -8.62
CA TYR A 229 8.45 7.12 -8.37
C TYR A 229 7.39 7.74 -9.29
N SER A 230 7.44 7.45 -10.60
CA SER A 230 6.43 7.94 -11.55
C SER A 230 5.02 7.48 -11.19
N TYR A 231 4.83 6.20 -10.85
CA TYR A 231 3.51 5.71 -10.42
C TYR A 231 3.03 6.36 -9.11
N PHE A 232 3.92 6.57 -8.14
CA PHE A 232 3.55 7.25 -6.91
C PHE A 232 3.23 8.73 -7.12
N TYR A 233 3.88 9.39 -8.08
CA TYR A 233 3.58 10.76 -8.47
C TYR A 233 2.17 10.88 -9.07
N GLU A 234 1.81 10.02 -10.03
CA GLU A 234 0.45 9.97 -10.60
C GLU A 234 -0.60 9.66 -9.52
N ALA A 235 -0.30 8.73 -8.61
CA ALA A 235 -1.17 8.42 -7.49
C ALA A 235 -1.34 9.63 -6.54
N PHE A 236 -0.28 10.41 -6.32
CA PHE A 236 -0.32 11.61 -5.49
C PHE A 236 -1.19 12.71 -6.13
N GLU A 237 -1.02 13.01 -7.41
CA GLU A 237 -1.87 13.99 -8.11
C GLU A 237 -3.35 13.53 -8.14
N GLY A 238 -3.58 12.23 -8.34
CA GLY A 238 -4.91 11.63 -8.30
C GLY A 238 -5.57 11.74 -6.92
N TYR A 239 -4.81 11.58 -5.83
CA TYR A 239 -5.35 11.73 -4.46
C TYR A 239 -5.48 13.19 -4.01
N ASP A 240 -4.58 14.08 -4.45
CA ASP A 240 -4.64 15.51 -4.13
C ASP A 240 -5.87 16.18 -4.76
N SER A 241 -6.17 15.81 -6.01
CA SER A 241 -7.36 16.29 -6.73
C SER A 241 -8.68 15.97 -6.01
N ILE A 242 -8.69 14.94 -5.16
CA ILE A 242 -9.86 14.52 -4.38
C ILE A 242 -9.70 14.76 -2.86
N ASP A 243 -8.65 15.47 -2.44
CA ASP A 243 -8.30 15.78 -1.04
C ASP A 243 -8.35 14.54 -0.10
N SER A 244 -7.84 13.42 -0.61
CA SER A 244 -7.87 12.15 0.11
C SER A 244 -6.73 12.08 1.14
N PRO A 245 -6.97 11.54 2.36
CA PRO A 245 -5.91 11.34 3.35
C PRO A 245 -4.81 10.38 2.87
N LYS A 246 -5.05 9.59 1.81
CA LYS A 246 -4.04 8.71 1.20
C LYS A 246 -2.97 9.47 0.41
N ALA A 247 -3.18 10.75 0.11
CA ALA A 247 -2.18 11.60 -0.56
C ALA A 247 -0.86 11.65 0.23
N ILE A 248 -0.94 11.74 1.56
CA ILE A 248 0.26 11.74 2.42
C ILE A 248 1.06 10.45 2.28
N THR A 249 0.39 9.30 2.15
CA THR A 249 1.04 8.00 1.99
C THR A 249 1.75 7.91 0.64
N SER A 250 1.14 8.41 -0.44
CA SER A 250 1.80 8.49 -1.75
C SER A 250 3.04 9.38 -1.68
N LEU A 251 2.93 10.56 -1.03
CA LEU A 251 4.07 11.45 -0.83
C LEU A 251 5.20 10.76 -0.05
N LYS A 252 4.90 10.01 1.02
CA LYS A 252 5.91 9.22 1.76
C LYS A 252 6.66 8.26 0.83
N TYR A 253 5.95 7.53 -0.02
CA TYR A 253 6.59 6.56 -0.92
C TYR A 253 7.39 7.24 -2.04
N MET A 254 6.93 8.40 -2.56
CA MET A 254 7.72 9.20 -3.49
C MET A 254 9.06 9.62 -2.90
N LEU A 255 9.04 10.16 -1.67
CA LEU A 255 10.27 10.58 -0.98
C LEU A 255 11.17 9.36 -0.69
N LEU A 256 10.60 8.23 -0.27
CA LEU A 256 11.35 6.99 -0.10
C LEU A 256 12.05 6.55 -1.39
N CYS A 257 11.37 6.56 -2.54
CA CYS A 257 11.98 6.21 -3.83
C CYS A 257 13.19 7.09 -4.15
N LYS A 258 13.11 8.41 -3.87
CA LYS A 258 14.22 9.34 -4.08
C LYS A 258 15.39 9.11 -3.13
N ILE A 259 15.12 8.73 -1.88
CA ILE A 259 16.15 8.30 -0.92
C ILE A 259 16.84 7.02 -1.43
N MET A 260 16.07 6.04 -1.91
CA MET A 260 16.61 4.78 -2.45
C MET A 260 17.39 4.96 -3.76
N LEU A 261 17.11 6.01 -4.54
CA LEU A 261 17.90 6.41 -5.72
C LEU A 261 19.20 7.13 -5.38
N ASN A 262 19.54 7.31 -4.10
CA ASN A 262 20.68 8.10 -3.63
C ASN A 262 20.66 9.56 -4.11
N THR A 263 19.48 10.14 -4.32
CA THR A 263 19.30 11.56 -4.68
C THR A 263 18.55 12.31 -3.58
N PRO A 264 19.16 12.51 -2.39
CA PRO A 264 18.51 13.19 -1.27
C PRO A 264 18.31 14.70 -1.51
N GLU A 265 19.03 15.32 -2.45
CA GLU A 265 18.83 16.71 -2.87
C GLU A 265 17.41 16.95 -3.41
N ASP A 266 16.94 16.02 -4.26
CA ASP A 266 15.61 16.07 -4.85
C ASP A 266 14.52 15.98 -3.76
N VAL A 267 14.77 15.25 -2.68
CA VAL A 267 13.83 15.14 -1.54
C VAL A 267 13.60 16.50 -0.90
N GLN A 268 14.68 17.27 -0.68
CA GLN A 268 14.56 18.60 -0.09
C GLN A 268 13.81 19.57 -1.02
N ALA A 269 14.06 19.49 -2.33
CA ALA A 269 13.34 20.27 -3.33
C ALA A 269 11.86 19.91 -3.41
N LEU A 270 11.53 18.61 -3.38
CA LEU A 270 10.16 18.10 -3.44
C LEU A 270 9.35 18.49 -2.21
N VAL A 271 9.91 18.36 -1.00
CA VAL A 271 9.25 18.77 0.25
C VAL A 271 9.02 20.29 0.29
N SER A 272 9.90 21.07 -0.36
CA SER A 272 9.75 22.53 -0.47
C SER A 272 8.76 22.96 -1.57
N GLY A 273 8.23 22.00 -2.35
CA GLY A 273 7.24 22.26 -3.39
C GLY A 273 5.88 22.68 -2.81
N LYS A 274 5.16 23.56 -3.51
CA LYS A 274 3.87 24.11 -3.06
C LYS A 274 2.84 23.05 -2.66
N LEU A 275 2.76 21.96 -3.43
CA LEU A 275 1.84 20.84 -3.17
C LEU A 275 2.25 20.04 -1.92
N ALA A 276 3.55 19.77 -1.75
CA ALA A 276 4.04 19.03 -0.59
C ALA A 276 3.92 19.84 0.71
N LEU A 277 4.04 21.17 0.65
CA LEU A 277 3.85 22.06 1.81
C LEU A 277 2.43 21.98 2.39
N ARG A 278 1.40 21.72 1.57
CA ARG A 278 0.03 21.50 2.05
C ARG A 278 -0.07 20.27 2.96
N TYR A 279 0.72 19.25 2.67
CA TYR A 279 0.78 17.99 3.42
C TYR A 279 1.98 17.95 4.38
N ALA A 280 2.53 19.10 4.76
CA ALA A 280 3.62 19.18 5.70
C ALA A 280 3.19 18.64 7.07
N GLY A 281 4.02 17.79 7.64
CA GLY A 281 3.79 17.22 8.96
C GLY A 281 4.89 16.24 9.36
N ARG A 282 4.69 15.59 10.50
CA ARG A 282 5.67 14.69 11.12
C ARG A 282 6.16 13.58 10.19
N GLN A 283 5.29 13.09 9.31
CA GLN A 283 5.63 12.06 8.31
C GLN A 283 6.61 12.56 7.25
N THR A 284 6.46 13.82 6.80
CA THR A 284 7.40 14.44 5.84
C THR A 284 8.72 14.83 6.51
N GLU A 285 8.69 15.23 7.78
CA GLU A 285 9.87 15.56 8.58
C GLU A 285 10.73 14.33 8.83
N ALA A 286 10.12 13.18 9.15
CA ALA A 286 10.81 11.91 9.31
C ALA A 286 11.66 11.56 8.08
N LEU A 287 11.06 11.64 6.88
CA LEU A 287 11.75 11.33 5.62
C LEU A 287 12.78 12.41 5.25
N LYS A 288 12.57 13.66 5.63
CA LYS A 288 13.57 14.73 5.48
C LYS A 288 14.80 14.47 6.36
N CYS A 289 14.61 14.05 7.61
CA CYS A 289 15.71 13.67 8.51
C CYS A 289 16.47 12.46 7.96
N VAL A 290 15.75 11.44 7.47
CA VAL A 290 16.38 10.26 6.83
C VAL A 290 17.15 10.65 5.56
N ALA A 291 16.59 11.52 4.71
CA ALA A 291 17.28 12.02 3.52
C ALA A 291 18.54 12.81 3.88
N GLN A 292 18.50 13.64 4.93
CA GLN A 292 19.66 14.38 5.42
C GLN A 292 20.74 13.44 5.98
N ALA A 293 20.35 12.40 6.72
CA ALA A 293 21.27 11.38 7.21
C ALA A 293 21.94 10.62 6.06
N SER A 294 21.17 10.28 5.02
CA SER A 294 21.68 9.67 3.79
C SER A 294 22.66 10.58 3.06
N LYS A 295 22.34 11.89 2.95
CA LYS A 295 23.21 12.89 2.33
C LYS A 295 24.54 13.06 3.07
N ASN A 296 24.49 13.09 4.40
CA ASN A 296 25.67 13.22 5.25
C ASN A 296 26.45 11.91 5.41
N ARG A 297 25.93 10.79 4.88
CA ARG A 297 26.44 9.42 5.08
C ARG A 297 26.64 9.09 6.57
N SER A 298 25.74 9.58 7.42
CA SER A 298 25.87 9.50 8.88
C SER A 298 24.92 8.44 9.44
N LEU A 299 25.48 7.33 9.92
CA LEU A 299 24.71 6.25 10.54
C LEU A 299 24.05 6.72 11.85
N ALA A 300 24.75 7.55 12.63
CA ALA A 300 24.25 8.05 13.92
C ALA A 300 23.00 8.92 13.74
N ASP A 301 22.97 9.78 12.72
CA ASP A 301 21.79 10.61 12.43
C ASP A 301 20.62 9.76 11.94
N PHE A 302 20.91 8.69 11.20
CA PHE A 302 19.91 7.75 10.72
C PHE A 302 19.27 6.97 11.87
N GLU A 303 20.07 6.46 12.81
CA GLU A 303 19.57 5.72 13.98
C GLU A 303 18.78 6.63 14.93
N LYS A 304 19.21 7.88 15.09
CA LYS A 304 18.45 8.91 15.80
C LYS A 304 17.09 9.15 15.14
N ALA A 305 17.06 9.37 13.83
CA ALA A 305 15.82 9.57 13.08
C ALA A 305 14.88 8.35 13.19
N LEU A 306 15.43 7.13 13.19
CA LEU A 306 14.66 5.90 13.31
C LEU A 306 14.06 5.71 14.73
N THR A 307 14.71 6.27 15.74
CA THR A 307 14.23 6.25 17.13
C THR A 307 13.16 7.32 17.37
N ASP A 308 13.38 8.55 16.87
CA ASP A 308 12.49 9.69 17.07
C ASP A 308 11.16 9.56 16.29
N TYR A 309 11.20 8.92 15.11
CA TYR A 309 10.06 8.73 14.20
C TYR A 309 9.66 7.26 14.05
N ARG A 310 9.71 6.50 15.15
CA ARG A 310 9.43 5.06 15.15
C ARG A 310 8.04 4.73 14.60
N ALA A 311 7.01 5.49 14.95
CA ALA A 311 5.64 5.24 14.50
C ALA A 311 5.50 5.41 12.98
N GLU A 312 6.11 6.46 12.42
CA GLU A 312 5.97 6.80 11.01
C GLU A 312 6.78 5.89 10.08
N LEU A 313 7.89 5.34 10.58
CA LEU A 313 8.87 4.55 9.82
C LEU A 313 8.72 3.03 10.01
N ARG A 314 8.36 2.57 11.22
CA ARG A 314 8.30 1.13 11.55
C ARG A 314 6.90 0.53 11.42
N ASP A 315 5.85 1.32 11.64
CA ASP A 315 4.47 0.81 11.55
C ASP A 315 4.05 0.61 10.08
N ASP A 316 4.76 1.24 9.15
CA ASP A 316 4.57 1.09 7.71
C ASP A 316 5.40 -0.10 7.18
N PRO A 317 4.76 -1.22 6.76
CA PRO A 317 5.49 -2.44 6.38
C PRO A 317 6.38 -2.24 5.14
N ILE A 318 5.97 -1.36 4.23
CA ILE A 318 6.68 -1.08 2.98
C ILE A 318 7.95 -0.31 3.30
N ILE A 319 7.82 0.77 4.07
CA ILE A 319 8.98 1.57 4.49
C ILE A 319 9.94 0.73 5.33
N SER A 320 9.45 -0.04 6.31
CA SER A 320 10.32 -0.87 7.16
C SER A 320 11.17 -1.87 6.36
N THR A 321 10.60 -2.49 5.31
CA THR A 321 11.33 -3.44 4.46
C THR A 321 12.47 -2.75 3.70
N HIS A 322 12.24 -1.52 3.26
CA HIS A 322 13.19 -0.73 2.50
C HIS A 322 14.21 -0.02 3.39
N LEU A 323 13.85 0.36 4.62
CA LEU A 323 14.75 0.94 5.60
C LEU A 323 15.85 -0.03 6.03
N ALA A 324 15.55 -1.32 6.14
CA ALA A 324 16.58 -2.33 6.42
C ALA A 324 17.66 -2.35 5.31
N LYS A 325 17.23 -2.33 4.04
CA LYS A 325 18.14 -2.25 2.88
C LYS A 325 18.90 -0.92 2.83
N LEU A 326 18.24 0.18 3.21
CA LEU A 326 18.85 1.49 3.27
C LEU A 326 19.91 1.56 4.37
N TYR A 327 19.65 0.95 5.54
CA TYR A 327 20.62 0.84 6.63
C TYR A 327 21.87 0.09 6.18
N ASP A 328 21.71 -1.05 5.50
CA ASP A 328 22.83 -1.80 4.94
C ASP A 328 23.66 -0.96 3.97
N ASN A 329 23.01 -0.26 3.04
CA ASN A 329 23.68 0.60 2.06
C ASN A 329 24.39 1.79 2.74
N LEU A 330 23.74 2.43 3.73
CA LEU A 330 24.32 3.54 4.46
C LEU A 330 25.53 3.11 5.30
N LEU A 331 25.46 1.93 5.92
CA LEU A 331 26.57 1.33 6.65
C LEU A 331 27.75 1.07 5.71
N GLU A 332 27.50 0.54 4.52
CA GLU A 332 28.52 0.30 3.50
C GLU A 332 29.15 1.61 3.00
N GLN A 333 28.35 2.63 2.70
CA GLN A 333 28.85 3.93 2.28
C GLN A 333 29.68 4.62 3.37
N ASN A 334 29.27 4.49 4.63
CA ASN A 334 30.00 5.03 5.76
C ASN A 334 31.31 4.26 5.98
N LEU A 335 31.30 2.93 5.86
CA LEU A 335 32.51 2.11 5.89
C LEU A 335 33.49 2.52 4.80
N ILE A 336 33.04 2.66 3.55
CA ILE A 336 33.88 3.10 2.42
C ILE A 336 34.52 4.46 2.71
N ARG A 337 33.74 5.42 3.22
CA ARG A 337 34.26 6.76 3.60
C ARG A 337 35.31 6.70 4.71
N VAL A 338 35.14 5.81 5.69
CA VAL A 338 36.08 5.67 6.80
C VAL A 338 37.38 5.01 6.36
N ILE A 339 37.32 4.06 5.42
CA ILE A 339 38.48 3.29 4.96
C ILE A 339 39.23 3.95 3.79
N GLU A 340 38.58 4.81 3.00
CA GLU A 340 39.13 5.48 1.81
C GLU A 340 40.53 6.13 2.02
N PRO A 341 40.83 6.78 3.16
CA PRO A 341 42.15 7.40 3.37
C PRO A 341 43.29 6.42 3.70
N PHE A 342 43.00 5.14 3.95
CA PHE A 342 43.94 4.20 4.56
C PHE A 342 44.24 3.00 3.66
N SER A 343 45.50 2.69 3.42
CA SER A 343 45.90 1.41 2.79
C SER A 343 45.88 0.24 3.78
N ARG A 344 46.05 0.53 5.08
CA ARG A 344 46.05 -0.45 6.17
C ARG A 344 45.44 0.17 7.41
N VAL A 345 44.40 -0.44 7.97
CA VAL A 345 43.65 0.14 9.10
C VAL A 345 43.22 -0.94 10.10
N GLN A 346 43.36 -0.65 11.40
CA GLN A 346 42.90 -1.54 12.46
C GLN A 346 41.37 -1.55 12.54
N ILE A 347 40.78 -2.75 12.69
CA ILE A 347 39.31 -2.91 12.82
C ILE A 347 38.78 -2.22 14.08
N GLU A 348 39.59 -2.16 15.14
CA GLU A 348 39.25 -1.44 16.39
C GLU A 348 39.10 0.07 16.16
N HIS A 349 39.91 0.66 15.29
CA HIS A 349 39.80 2.07 14.94
C HIS A 349 38.51 2.34 14.16
N ILE A 350 38.17 1.49 13.18
CA ILE A 350 36.92 1.57 12.41
C ILE A 350 35.71 1.41 13.34
N SER A 351 35.74 0.41 14.23
CA SER A 351 34.69 0.15 15.22
C SER A 351 34.44 1.36 16.14
N SER A 352 35.50 2.03 16.57
CA SER A 352 35.40 3.24 17.41
C SER A 352 34.78 4.42 16.67
N LEU A 353 35.09 4.59 15.37
CA LEU A 353 34.55 5.65 14.53
C LEU A 353 33.07 5.44 14.20
N ILE A 354 32.66 4.20 13.94
CA ILE A 354 31.27 3.85 13.56
C ILE A 354 30.40 3.60 14.80
N LYS A 355 31.00 3.41 15.98
CA LYS A 355 30.33 3.07 17.25
C LYS A 355 29.54 1.76 17.19
N LEU A 356 30.04 0.78 16.43
CA LEU A 356 29.50 -0.58 16.35
C LEU A 356 30.51 -1.60 16.89
N SER A 357 30.03 -2.79 17.25
CA SER A 357 30.89 -3.86 17.77
C SER A 357 31.93 -4.29 16.73
N LYS A 358 33.14 -4.69 17.19
CA LYS A 358 34.20 -5.18 16.29
C LYS A 358 33.71 -6.37 15.44
N ALA A 359 32.94 -7.28 16.03
CA ALA A 359 32.42 -8.46 15.36
C ALA A 359 31.43 -8.12 14.23
N ASP A 360 30.57 -7.12 14.42
CA ASP A 360 29.61 -6.71 13.38
C ASP A 360 30.31 -5.97 12.23
N VAL A 361 31.30 -5.13 12.55
CA VAL A 361 32.12 -4.45 11.55
C VAL A 361 32.92 -5.46 10.72
N GLU A 362 33.55 -6.44 11.36
CA GLU A 362 34.29 -7.50 10.66
C GLU A 362 33.38 -8.35 9.76
N ARG A 363 32.20 -8.75 10.27
CA ARG A 363 31.20 -9.48 9.48
C ARG A 363 30.73 -8.67 8.27
N LYS A 364 30.53 -7.35 8.42
CA LYS A 364 30.11 -6.51 7.29
C LYS A 364 31.25 -6.28 6.29
N LEU A 365 32.47 -6.03 6.75
CA LEU A 365 33.64 -5.87 5.87
C LEU A 365 33.91 -7.14 5.07
N SER A 366 33.82 -8.32 5.69
CA SER A 366 33.98 -9.60 4.98
C SER A 366 32.89 -9.81 3.92
N GLN A 367 31.64 -9.45 4.22
CA GLN A 367 30.55 -9.46 3.23
C GLN A 367 30.84 -8.51 2.06
N MET A 368 31.32 -7.29 2.33
CA MET A 368 31.64 -6.31 1.28
C MET A 368 32.80 -6.74 0.38
N ILE A 369 33.80 -7.42 0.94
CA ILE A 369 34.92 -8.00 0.18
C ILE A 369 34.42 -9.14 -0.73
N LEU A 370 33.55 -10.02 -0.21
CA LEU A 370 32.93 -11.09 -1.00
C LEU A 370 32.05 -10.55 -2.14
N ASP A 371 31.29 -9.48 -1.87
CA ASP A 371 30.47 -8.78 -2.86
C ASP A 371 31.32 -7.96 -3.87
N LYS A 372 32.65 -7.95 -3.73
CA LYS A 372 33.60 -7.16 -4.55
C LYS A 372 33.30 -5.66 -4.59
N LYS A 373 32.78 -5.09 -3.49
CA LYS A 373 32.50 -3.65 -3.40
C LYS A 373 33.77 -2.80 -3.26
N PHE A 374 34.80 -3.38 -2.67
CA PHE A 374 36.16 -2.84 -2.65
C PHE A 374 37.14 -4.01 -2.61
N HIS A 375 38.41 -3.75 -2.95
CA HIS A 375 39.45 -4.77 -2.90
C HIS A 375 40.23 -4.67 -1.60
N GLY A 376 40.13 -5.71 -0.78
CA GLY A 376 40.87 -5.79 0.46
C GLY A 376 40.87 -7.20 1.01
N ILE A 377 41.75 -7.44 1.98
CA ILE A 377 41.81 -8.67 2.75
C ILE A 377 41.74 -8.33 4.24
N LEU A 378 41.04 -9.17 4.99
CA LEU A 378 40.96 -9.09 6.44
C LEU A 378 42.01 -10.03 7.04
N ASP A 379 42.94 -9.46 7.79
CA ASP A 379 43.85 -10.22 8.64
C ASP A 379 43.22 -10.35 10.03
N GLN A 380 42.64 -11.51 10.32
CA GLN A 380 41.99 -11.81 11.60
C GLN A 380 42.99 -12.00 12.74
N GLY A 381 44.26 -12.31 12.45
CA GLY A 381 45.28 -12.51 13.48
C GLY A 381 45.70 -11.20 14.12
N GLU A 382 46.01 -10.19 13.29
CA GLU A 382 46.37 -8.85 13.77
C GLU A 382 45.16 -7.90 13.90
N GLY A 383 43.98 -8.29 13.40
CA GLY A 383 42.77 -7.46 13.45
C GLY A 383 42.84 -6.24 12.52
N VAL A 384 43.43 -6.41 11.33
CA VAL A 384 43.74 -5.34 10.39
C VAL A 384 43.07 -5.58 9.05
N LEU A 385 42.49 -4.53 8.49
CA LEU A 385 42.02 -4.48 7.11
C LEU A 385 43.16 -3.93 6.22
N ILE A 386 43.52 -4.69 5.19
CA ILE A 386 44.47 -4.26 4.17
C ILE A 386 43.67 -3.99 2.90
N ILE A 387 43.78 -2.79 2.36
CA ILE A 387 43.09 -2.36 1.14
C ILE A 387 44.10 -2.40 0.00
N PHE A 388 43.72 -3.02 -1.11
CA PHE A 388 44.52 -3.07 -2.32
C PHE A 388 43.94 -2.12 -3.36
N ASP A 389 44.81 -1.52 -4.16
CA ASP A 389 44.39 -0.87 -5.39
C ASP A 389 43.83 -1.91 -6.35
N GLU A 390 42.92 -1.49 -7.23
CA GLU A 390 42.39 -2.35 -8.29
C GLU A 390 43.55 -2.98 -9.08
N PRO A 391 43.68 -4.33 -9.08
CA PRO A 391 44.73 -4.98 -9.83
C PRO A 391 44.51 -4.66 -11.31
N PRO A 392 45.52 -4.08 -12.01
CA PRO A 392 45.35 -3.73 -13.40
C PRO A 392 45.07 -5.01 -14.20
N VAL A 393 43.88 -5.09 -14.79
CA VAL A 393 43.53 -6.17 -15.71
C VAL A 393 44.35 -5.98 -16.96
N ASP A 394 45.28 -6.91 -17.21
CA ASP A 394 46.13 -6.84 -18.39
C ASP A 394 45.28 -7.13 -19.64
N LYS A 395 45.04 -6.08 -20.45
CA LYS A 395 44.30 -6.18 -21.71
C LYS A 395 44.88 -7.24 -22.66
N THR A 396 46.16 -7.58 -22.47
CA THR A 396 46.85 -8.63 -23.21
C THR A 396 46.23 -10.01 -22.95
N TYR A 397 45.78 -10.31 -21.73
CA TYR A 397 45.14 -11.58 -21.42
C TYR A 397 43.74 -11.69 -22.01
N GLU A 398 42.98 -10.60 -22.04
CA GLU A 398 41.66 -10.55 -22.69
C GLU A 398 41.80 -10.77 -24.20
N ALA A 399 42.73 -10.05 -24.85
CA ALA A 399 43.04 -10.24 -26.26
C ALA A 399 43.55 -11.66 -26.57
N ALA A 400 44.38 -12.24 -25.71
CA ALA A 400 44.84 -13.63 -25.86
C ALA A 400 43.66 -14.62 -25.81
N LEU A 401 42.72 -14.45 -24.89
CA LEU A 401 41.53 -15.31 -24.82
C LEU A 401 40.63 -15.14 -26.05
N GLU A 402 40.42 -13.93 -26.54
CA GLU A 402 39.70 -13.68 -27.79
C GLU A 402 40.37 -14.34 -29.00
N THR A 403 41.69 -14.25 -29.10
CA THR A 403 42.45 -14.88 -30.20
C THR A 403 42.33 -16.41 -30.14
N ILE A 404 42.37 -17.02 -28.96
CA ILE A 404 42.16 -18.47 -28.78
C ILE A 404 40.75 -18.86 -29.26
N GLN A 405 39.72 -18.11 -28.89
CA GLN A 405 38.35 -18.37 -29.36
C GLN A 405 38.20 -18.20 -30.88
N ASN A 406 38.83 -17.17 -31.45
CA ASN A 406 38.80 -16.94 -32.90
C ASN A 406 39.52 -18.05 -33.65
N MET A 407 40.66 -18.54 -33.14
CA MET A 407 41.35 -19.70 -33.71
C MET A 407 40.50 -20.98 -33.67
N SER A 408 39.76 -21.22 -32.58
CA SER A 408 38.82 -22.36 -32.51
C SER A 408 37.73 -22.25 -33.59
N LYS A 409 37.12 -21.07 -33.77
CA LYS A 409 36.11 -20.83 -34.82
C LYS A 409 36.67 -21.07 -36.22
N VAL A 410 37.94 -20.70 -36.46
CA VAL A 410 38.60 -20.95 -37.74
C VAL A 410 38.76 -22.45 -37.97
N VAL A 411 39.20 -23.22 -36.97
CA VAL A 411 39.30 -24.69 -37.06
C VAL A 411 37.95 -25.33 -37.38
N ASP A 412 36.87 -24.92 -36.71
CA ASP A 412 35.52 -25.42 -36.98
C ASP A 412 35.06 -25.08 -38.41
N SER A 413 35.39 -23.87 -38.89
CA SER A 413 35.06 -23.45 -40.25
C SER A 413 35.82 -24.27 -41.30
N LEU A 414 37.06 -24.67 -41.01
CA LEU A 414 37.87 -25.52 -41.88
C LEU A 414 37.31 -26.93 -41.97
N TYR A 415 36.91 -27.53 -40.85
CA TYR A 415 36.23 -28.83 -40.86
C TYR A 415 34.93 -28.81 -41.67
N ASN A 416 34.11 -27.77 -41.51
CA ASN A 416 32.88 -27.62 -42.27
C ASN A 416 33.11 -27.41 -43.77
N LYS A 417 34.15 -26.68 -44.15
CA LYS A 417 34.52 -26.51 -45.56
C LYS A 417 35.10 -27.78 -46.17
N ALA A 418 35.94 -28.50 -45.43
CA ALA A 418 36.48 -29.79 -45.86
C ALA A 418 35.37 -30.83 -46.08
N LYS A 419 34.40 -30.91 -45.17
CA LYS A 419 33.24 -31.80 -45.27
C LYS A 419 32.29 -31.48 -46.45
N LYS A 420 32.38 -30.28 -47.05
CA LYS A 420 31.63 -29.92 -48.26
C LYS A 420 32.33 -30.30 -49.56
N LEU A 421 33.62 -30.64 -49.51
CA LEU A 421 34.46 -31.00 -50.66
C LEU A 421 34.56 -32.52 -50.87
N THR A 422 34.13 -33.30 -49.88
CA THR A 422 33.93 -34.76 -49.89
C THR A 422 32.45 -35.04 -49.79
#